data_AF-A0A9E3Y137-F1
#
_entry.id   AF-A0A9E3Y137-F1
#
_cell.length_a   1.000
_cell.length_b   1.000
_cell.length_c   1.000
_cell.angle_alpha   90.00
_cell.angle_beta   90.00
_cell.angle_gamma   90.00
#
_symmetry.space_group_name_H-M   'P 1'
#
loop_
_entity.id
_entity.type
_entity.pdbx_description
1 polymer ?
#
loop_
_entity_poly.entity_id
_entity_poly.type
_entity_poly.pdbx_seq_one_letter_code
_entity_poly.pdbx_strand_id
1 'polypeptide(L)'
;PNELPGHGVSQLSLRDDALAAVGSEANWSITGLPDWLAVSPTSGTLAQGGSTPVAFSGAPPAPTSCAGRGALNLPVHADASLPGGGSLTATIVLHYPAIPPTGDCTPKPAGGWGDPHMFSFDGVTWEGQTLGEYVYVETDPGAAVPYRVVARHQPTNAGLADQSVAPTSVTAAVFEYGPHAIEVYAAHSDLTGQPWIVYVDGEEVDLADGVPLAVGDGVSVVRSGSTVRADAADLFVTARVAGIIDLTVTALGSPDVHGLLGSPNGVQADDFTGSDGTVYAPSDIHEWVQPQFSEFVASWRITDQADSPFTIQLPANRFGLPNPGFDSAFMAEWEAEVDAVLSAVASICDSPPSVGTRTRYAIALELSIGSPMERIESYLCHYTVRGVATVDGQPVPGLRVTVDGAGVKPCTTTTATDGTYLCMVEPSSTEAASVTLSLPLELDVVGTWPGRAGVAIATVASFPALAVLEAGPAVAEVDLVLDASSVPVLHASGVVRRDGVAVPGDRLFLVTAFDSTGAALAELRVVAAVDPDTGTYSFTRA
;
A
#
# COMPACT_ATOMS: atom_id res chain seq x y z
N PRO A 1 -48.50 2.66 -2.53
CA PRO A 1 -47.69 3.91 -2.49
C PRO A 1 -46.58 3.79 -3.53
N ASN A 2 -46.26 4.86 -4.25
CA ASN A 2 -45.20 4.82 -5.27
C ASN A 2 -43.78 4.83 -4.66
N GLU A 3 -43.66 4.87 -3.34
CA GLU A 3 -42.40 4.85 -2.59
C GLU A 3 -42.53 3.92 -1.38
N LEU A 4 -41.47 3.16 -1.08
CA LEU A 4 -41.38 2.26 0.09
C LEU A 4 -40.02 2.39 0.78
N PRO A 5 -39.93 2.24 2.12
CA PRO A 5 -38.66 2.21 2.86
C PRO A 5 -37.99 0.83 2.73
N GLY A 6 -37.51 0.52 1.52
CA GLY A 6 -36.76 -0.70 1.18
C GLY A 6 -37.62 -1.96 1.04
N HIS A 7 -38.63 -2.15 1.90
CA HIS A 7 -39.55 -3.28 1.84
C HIS A 7 -40.99 -2.85 2.11
N GLY A 8 -41.95 -3.68 1.72
CA GLY A 8 -43.36 -3.46 1.99
C GLY A 8 -44.27 -3.89 0.85
N VAL A 9 -45.53 -3.46 0.91
CA VAL A 9 -46.54 -3.77 -0.11
C VAL A 9 -46.99 -2.48 -0.77
N SER A 10 -46.99 -2.47 -2.10
CA SER A 10 -47.64 -1.43 -2.88
C SER A 10 -48.83 -1.99 -3.65
N GLN A 11 -49.68 -1.09 -4.13
CA GLN A 11 -50.82 -1.41 -4.97
C GLN A 11 -50.51 -0.98 -6.39
N LEU A 12 -50.44 -1.94 -7.31
CA LEU A 12 -50.38 -1.69 -8.74
C LEU A 12 -51.81 -1.60 -9.28
N SER A 13 -52.16 -0.49 -9.92
CA SER A 13 -53.51 -0.27 -10.47
C SER A 13 -53.45 0.12 -11.93
N LEU A 14 -54.34 -0.42 -12.74
CA LEU A 14 -54.47 -0.07 -14.17
C LEU A 14 -55.56 0.99 -14.34
N ARG A 15 -55.19 2.14 -14.91
CA ARG A 15 -56.12 3.20 -15.31
C ARG A 15 -55.64 3.83 -16.61
N ASP A 16 -56.38 3.59 -17.68
CA ASP A 16 -56.13 4.22 -18.98
C ASP A 16 -57.45 4.66 -19.65
N ASP A 17 -57.55 5.91 -20.07
CA ASP A 17 -58.78 6.46 -20.66
C ASP A 17 -59.09 5.88 -22.06
N ALA A 18 -58.11 5.27 -22.73
CA ALA A 18 -58.27 4.58 -24.00
C ALA A 18 -58.77 3.13 -23.85
N LEU A 19 -58.69 2.53 -22.65
CA LEU A 19 -59.35 1.26 -22.32
C LEU A 19 -60.85 1.49 -22.07
N ALA A 20 -61.59 1.82 -23.14
CA ALA A 20 -62.97 2.31 -23.08
C ALA A 20 -64.06 1.24 -22.84
N ALA A 21 -63.72 -0.05 -22.72
CA ALA A 21 -64.68 -1.12 -22.43
C ALA A 21 -64.47 -1.71 -21.03
N VAL A 22 -65.52 -1.73 -20.22
CA VAL A 22 -65.57 -2.50 -18.95
C VAL A 22 -65.20 -3.95 -19.26
N GLY A 23 -64.12 -4.47 -18.66
CA GLY A 23 -63.59 -5.82 -18.91
C GLY A 23 -62.33 -5.91 -19.79
N SER A 24 -61.77 -4.78 -20.24
CA SER A 24 -60.46 -4.75 -20.92
C SER A 24 -59.35 -5.10 -19.94
N GLU A 25 -58.48 -6.04 -20.31
CA GLU A 25 -57.37 -6.51 -19.49
C GLU A 25 -56.01 -6.20 -20.13
N ALA A 26 -55.02 -5.90 -19.30
CA ALA A 26 -53.63 -5.76 -19.70
C ALA A 26 -52.75 -6.75 -18.91
N ASN A 27 -51.87 -7.44 -19.64
CA ASN A 27 -50.82 -8.23 -19.01
C ASN A 27 -49.71 -7.29 -18.57
N TRP A 28 -49.22 -7.50 -17.37
CA TRP A 28 -48.13 -6.72 -16.80
C TRP A 28 -47.02 -7.63 -16.28
N SER A 29 -45.80 -7.11 -16.26
CA SER A 29 -44.62 -7.78 -15.73
C SER A 29 -43.65 -6.80 -15.11
N ILE A 30 -42.93 -7.27 -14.09
CA ILE A 30 -41.79 -6.61 -13.46
C ILE A 30 -40.56 -7.46 -13.80
N THR A 31 -39.57 -6.83 -14.42
CA THR A 31 -38.32 -7.47 -14.87
C THR A 31 -37.11 -6.63 -14.47
N GLY A 32 -35.89 -7.16 -14.66
CA GLY A 32 -34.65 -6.44 -14.35
C GLY A 32 -34.41 -6.23 -12.85
N LEU A 33 -34.96 -7.12 -12.01
CA LEU A 33 -34.78 -7.06 -10.57
C LEU A 33 -33.36 -7.52 -10.18
N PRO A 34 -32.72 -6.86 -9.20
CA PRO A 34 -31.54 -7.42 -8.56
C PRO A 34 -31.84 -8.78 -7.93
N ASP A 35 -30.84 -9.65 -7.92
CA ASP A 35 -30.86 -10.97 -7.31
C ASP A 35 -31.19 -10.97 -5.80
N TRP A 36 -30.83 -9.92 -5.07
CA TRP A 36 -31.16 -9.74 -3.65
C TRP A 36 -32.58 -9.20 -3.40
N LEU A 37 -33.34 -8.82 -4.44
CA LEU A 37 -34.69 -8.25 -4.31
C LEU A 37 -35.76 -9.24 -4.76
N ALA A 38 -36.55 -9.74 -3.81
CA ALA A 38 -37.72 -10.56 -4.07
C ALA A 38 -38.98 -9.70 -4.25
N VAL A 39 -39.69 -9.95 -5.34
CA VAL A 39 -40.97 -9.29 -5.68
C VAL A 39 -42.04 -10.34 -5.93
N SER A 40 -43.24 -10.14 -5.39
CA SER A 40 -44.36 -11.07 -5.59
C SER A 40 -45.73 -10.38 -5.62
N PRO A 41 -46.56 -10.61 -6.66
CA PRO A 41 -46.25 -11.31 -7.89
C PRO A 41 -45.35 -10.48 -8.82
N THR A 42 -44.58 -11.11 -9.72
CA THR A 42 -43.76 -10.43 -10.74
C THR A 42 -44.50 -10.21 -12.06
N SER A 43 -45.66 -10.84 -12.24
CA SER A 43 -46.50 -10.67 -13.42
C SER A 43 -47.94 -10.99 -13.11
N GLY A 44 -48.84 -10.56 -13.99
CA GLY A 44 -50.25 -10.91 -13.89
C GLY A 44 -51.07 -10.19 -14.95
N THR A 45 -52.38 -10.23 -14.76
CA THR A 45 -53.35 -9.56 -15.61
C THR A 45 -54.20 -8.63 -14.75
N LEU A 46 -54.38 -7.39 -15.20
CA LEU A 46 -55.21 -6.39 -14.53
C LEU A 46 -56.29 -5.90 -15.49
N ALA A 47 -57.53 -5.90 -15.02
CA ALA A 47 -58.63 -5.24 -15.71
C ALA A 47 -58.57 -3.72 -15.49
N GLN A 48 -59.15 -2.94 -16.41
CA GLN A 48 -59.32 -1.49 -16.26
C GLN A 48 -60.00 -1.14 -14.92
N GLY A 49 -59.35 -0.29 -14.12
CA GLY A 49 -59.80 0.09 -12.78
C GLY A 49 -59.47 -0.92 -11.68
N GLY A 50 -58.91 -2.08 -12.03
CA GLY A 50 -58.45 -3.11 -11.09
C GLY A 50 -57.13 -2.75 -10.41
N SER A 51 -56.85 -3.43 -9.30
CA SER A 51 -55.58 -3.32 -8.58
C SER A 51 -55.12 -4.66 -8.02
N THR A 52 -53.82 -4.85 -7.91
CA THR A 52 -53.20 -6.00 -7.25
C THR A 52 -52.14 -5.54 -6.27
N PRO A 53 -52.05 -6.16 -5.07
CA PRO A 53 -50.90 -5.95 -4.21
C PRO A 53 -49.64 -6.53 -4.85
N VAL A 54 -48.53 -5.83 -4.72
CA VAL A 54 -47.18 -6.30 -5.05
C VAL A 54 -46.32 -6.11 -3.80
N ALA A 55 -45.79 -7.22 -3.29
CA ALA A 55 -44.91 -7.25 -2.13
C ALA A 55 -43.45 -7.18 -2.58
N PHE A 56 -42.67 -6.38 -1.86
CA PHE A 56 -41.24 -6.17 -2.04
C PHE A 56 -40.54 -6.57 -0.74
N SER A 57 -39.59 -7.49 -0.84
CA SER A 57 -38.78 -7.94 0.28
C SER A 57 -37.34 -8.19 -0.17
N GLY A 58 -36.39 -7.80 0.65
CA GLY A 58 -34.97 -7.88 0.31
C GLY A 58 -34.25 -6.61 0.73
N ALA A 59 -32.94 -6.71 0.87
CA ALA A 59 -32.07 -5.59 1.15
C ALA A 59 -30.82 -5.71 0.28
N PRO A 60 -30.22 -4.58 -0.14
CA PRO A 60 -28.94 -4.62 -0.82
C PRO A 60 -27.90 -5.27 0.10
N PRO A 61 -26.88 -5.92 -0.46
CA PRO A 61 -25.78 -6.48 0.31
C PRO A 61 -25.28 -5.48 1.36
N ALA A 62 -25.02 -5.98 2.56
CA ALA A 62 -24.44 -5.15 3.61
C ALA A 62 -23.09 -4.63 3.09
N PRO A 63 -22.83 -3.30 3.17
CA PRO A 63 -21.51 -2.83 2.89
C PRO A 63 -20.56 -3.37 3.95
N THR A 64 -19.28 -3.39 3.61
CA THR A 64 -18.27 -3.62 4.62
C THR A 64 -18.24 -2.47 5.63
N SER A 65 -17.67 -2.73 6.80
CA SER A 65 -17.57 -1.75 7.88
C SER A 65 -16.81 -0.50 7.44
N CYS A 66 -15.93 -0.61 6.41
CA CYS A 66 -15.13 0.50 5.91
C CYS A 66 -15.66 1.23 4.69
N ALA A 67 -16.35 0.54 3.78
CA ALA A 67 -16.95 1.22 2.63
C ALA A 67 -18.20 2.01 3.02
N GLY A 68 -18.98 1.49 3.98
CA GLY A 68 -20.36 1.94 4.16
C GLY A 68 -21.16 1.84 2.84
N ARG A 69 -22.35 2.43 2.80
CA ARG A 69 -23.17 2.51 1.59
C ARG A 69 -23.88 3.85 1.54
N GLY A 70 -23.81 4.53 0.40
CA GLY A 70 -24.68 5.68 0.15
C GLY A 70 -26.17 5.32 0.24
N ALA A 71 -27.04 6.33 0.32
CA ALA A 71 -28.47 6.08 0.20
C ALA A 71 -28.76 5.52 -1.20
N LEU A 72 -29.55 4.44 -1.27
CA LEU A 72 -29.94 3.81 -2.53
C LEU A 72 -31.43 4.05 -2.77
N ASN A 73 -31.73 4.66 -3.91
CA ASN A 73 -33.09 4.82 -4.42
C ASN A 73 -33.23 3.93 -5.65
N LEU A 74 -33.84 2.75 -5.48
CA LEU A 74 -33.97 1.76 -6.55
C LEU A 74 -35.34 1.92 -7.23
N PRO A 75 -35.40 2.42 -8.48
CA PRO A 75 -36.62 2.37 -9.26
C PRO A 75 -36.90 0.94 -9.73
N VAL A 76 -38.11 0.45 -9.51
CA VAL A 76 -38.62 -0.80 -10.06
C VAL A 76 -39.78 -0.48 -11.00
N HIS A 77 -39.72 -1.05 -12.20
CA HIS A 77 -40.68 -0.80 -13.26
C HIS A 77 -41.63 -1.99 -13.44
N ALA A 78 -42.92 -1.69 -13.53
CA ALA A 78 -43.94 -2.63 -13.95
C ALA A 78 -44.49 -2.17 -15.31
N ASP A 79 -44.20 -2.94 -16.35
CA ASP A 79 -44.64 -2.66 -17.71
C ASP A 79 -45.90 -3.45 -18.03
N ALA A 80 -46.90 -2.77 -18.59
CA ALA A 80 -48.14 -3.36 -19.05
C ALA A 80 -48.30 -3.18 -20.55
N SER A 81 -48.66 -4.26 -21.24
CA SER A 81 -48.99 -4.24 -22.67
C SER A 81 -50.50 -4.06 -22.86
N LEU A 82 -50.89 -3.02 -23.56
CA LEU A 82 -52.30 -2.69 -23.82
C LEU A 82 -52.81 -3.38 -25.09
N PRO A 83 -54.11 -3.77 -25.12
CA PRO A 83 -54.80 -4.14 -26.35
C PRO A 83 -54.67 -3.01 -27.40
N GLY A 84 -54.15 -3.33 -28.59
CA GLY A 84 -53.91 -2.34 -29.65
C GLY A 84 -52.46 -1.85 -29.77
N GLY A 85 -51.53 -2.40 -28.96
CA GLY A 85 -50.09 -2.19 -29.14
C GLY A 85 -49.48 -1.02 -28.36
N GLY A 86 -50.25 -0.38 -27.46
CA GLY A 86 -49.72 0.60 -26.51
C GLY A 86 -49.04 -0.06 -25.32
N SER A 87 -48.23 0.70 -24.57
CA SER A 87 -47.63 0.26 -23.30
C SER A 87 -47.76 1.31 -22.21
N LEU A 88 -47.84 0.86 -20.97
CA LEU A 88 -47.79 1.71 -19.77
C LEU A 88 -46.69 1.20 -18.85
N THR A 89 -45.99 2.12 -18.19
CA THR A 89 -44.98 1.79 -17.19
C THR A 89 -45.35 2.45 -15.88
N ALA A 90 -45.54 1.64 -14.84
CA ALA A 90 -45.63 2.12 -13.47
C ALA A 90 -44.24 2.03 -12.82
N THR A 91 -43.88 3.03 -12.01
CA THR A 91 -42.62 3.04 -11.27
C THR A 91 -42.88 3.10 -9.78
N ILE A 92 -42.19 2.24 -9.04
CA ILE A 92 -42.09 2.33 -7.58
C ILE A 92 -40.63 2.54 -7.19
N VAL A 93 -40.37 3.39 -6.21
CA VAL A 93 -39.01 3.62 -5.71
C VAL A 93 -38.85 2.99 -4.33
N LEU A 94 -37.87 2.10 -4.20
CA LEU A 94 -37.45 1.53 -2.93
C LEU A 94 -36.31 2.37 -2.35
N HIS A 95 -36.54 2.95 -1.17
CA HIS A 95 -35.57 3.80 -0.47
C HIS A 95 -34.84 3.00 0.62
N TYR A 96 -33.54 2.83 0.44
CA TYR A 96 -32.65 2.29 1.47
C TYR A 96 -31.77 3.42 2.03
N PRO A 97 -31.78 3.65 3.35
CA PRO A 97 -30.97 4.70 3.95
C PRO A 97 -29.48 4.42 3.77
N ALA A 98 -28.68 5.50 3.83
CA ALA A 98 -27.23 5.40 3.88
C ALA A 98 -26.79 4.65 5.13
N ILE A 99 -25.77 3.82 4.99
CA ILE A 99 -25.07 3.15 6.07
C ILE A 99 -23.68 3.81 6.14
N PRO A 100 -23.38 4.60 7.19
CA PRO A 100 -22.05 5.17 7.32
C PRO A 100 -21.01 4.06 7.56
N PRO A 101 -19.73 4.27 7.22
CA PRO A 101 -18.65 3.41 7.69
C PRO A 101 -18.64 3.38 9.23
N THR A 102 -18.43 2.19 9.81
CA THR A 102 -18.49 1.97 11.27
C THR A 102 -17.24 1.30 11.85
N GLY A 103 -16.19 1.05 11.05
CA GLY A 103 -14.96 0.38 11.48
C GLY A 103 -13.74 1.31 11.63
N ASP A 104 -12.70 0.84 12.33
CA ASP A 104 -11.34 1.35 12.13
C ASP A 104 -10.91 0.96 10.71
N CYS A 105 -10.66 1.94 9.86
CA CYS A 105 -10.29 1.74 8.45
C CYS A 105 -8.85 2.15 8.19
N THR A 106 -8.04 2.13 9.24
CA THR A 106 -6.59 2.30 9.12
C THR A 106 -6.07 1.20 8.20
N PRO A 107 -5.39 1.55 7.09
CA PRO A 107 -4.77 0.58 6.22
C PRO A 107 -3.68 -0.19 6.97
N LYS A 108 -3.75 -1.52 6.94
CA LYS A 108 -2.73 -2.43 7.48
C LYS A 108 -2.09 -3.16 6.31
N PRO A 109 -0.88 -2.76 5.89
CA PRO A 109 -0.17 -3.44 4.80
C PRO A 109 0.60 -4.65 5.32
N ALA A 110 0.66 -5.69 4.50
CA ALA A 110 1.52 -6.87 4.65
C ALA A 110 2.04 -7.29 3.27
N GLY A 111 3.09 -8.09 3.20
CA GLY A 111 3.56 -8.59 1.91
C GLY A 111 5.03 -8.96 1.88
N GLY A 112 5.63 -8.82 0.69
CA GLY A 112 7.04 -9.09 0.47
C GLY A 112 7.64 -8.24 -0.64
N TRP A 113 8.94 -7.93 -0.53
CA TRP A 113 9.70 -7.17 -1.52
C TRP A 113 11.08 -7.78 -1.72
N GLY A 114 11.67 -7.57 -2.91
CA GLY A 114 12.97 -8.16 -3.20
C GLY A 114 12.92 -9.69 -3.18
N ASP A 115 13.80 -10.30 -2.39
CA ASP A 115 14.07 -11.73 -2.43
C ASP A 115 13.52 -12.56 -1.25
N PRO A 116 12.20 -12.76 -1.20
CA PRO A 116 11.35 -11.75 -0.62
C PRO A 116 11.66 -11.54 0.88
N HIS A 117 11.98 -10.31 1.24
CA HIS A 117 11.85 -9.82 2.60
C HIS A 117 10.36 -9.65 2.90
N MET A 118 9.87 -10.30 3.94
CA MET A 118 8.46 -10.43 4.27
C MET A 118 8.07 -9.57 5.47
N PHE A 119 6.82 -9.13 5.51
CA PHE A 119 6.25 -8.42 6.64
C PHE A 119 4.77 -8.77 6.83
N SER A 120 4.35 -8.99 8.08
CA SER A 120 2.97 -9.32 8.46
C SER A 120 2.08 -8.09 8.56
N PHE A 121 0.77 -8.29 8.69
CA PHE A 121 -0.18 -7.19 8.88
C PHE A 121 0.06 -6.38 10.16
N ASP A 122 0.62 -7.01 11.20
CA ASP A 122 0.92 -6.35 12.46
C ASP A 122 2.40 -5.94 12.61
N GLY A 123 3.16 -6.02 11.51
CA GLY A 123 4.48 -5.40 11.36
C GLY A 123 5.66 -6.28 11.76
N VAL A 124 5.49 -7.59 11.88
CA VAL A 124 6.59 -8.54 12.11
C VAL A 124 7.26 -8.87 10.78
N THR A 125 8.59 -8.78 10.73
CA THR A 125 9.39 -9.04 9.51
C THR A 125 10.15 -10.34 9.57
N TRP A 126 10.26 -11.06 8.45
CA TRP A 126 11.11 -12.25 8.30
C TRP A 126 11.61 -12.37 6.86
N GLU A 127 12.47 -13.33 6.59
CA GLU A 127 12.94 -13.62 5.24
C GLU A 127 12.19 -14.84 4.70
N GLY A 128 11.59 -14.74 3.51
CA GLY A 128 10.78 -15.82 2.95
C GLY A 128 11.61 -17.01 2.51
N GLN A 129 12.62 -16.79 1.64
CA GLN A 129 13.42 -17.81 0.96
C GLN A 129 12.69 -19.12 0.65
N THR A 130 11.50 -19.02 0.06
CA THR A 130 10.65 -20.17 -0.27
C THR A 130 10.51 -20.35 -1.78
N LEU A 131 10.26 -21.58 -2.22
CA LEU A 131 9.97 -21.96 -3.59
C LEU A 131 8.56 -22.55 -3.70
N GLY A 132 7.88 -22.26 -4.81
CA GLY A 132 6.53 -22.76 -5.07
C GLY A 132 5.48 -21.66 -4.92
N GLU A 133 4.28 -22.04 -4.50
CA GLU A 133 3.12 -21.14 -4.41
C GLU A 133 2.58 -21.14 -2.99
N TYR A 134 2.29 -19.95 -2.46
CA TYR A 134 1.97 -19.74 -1.05
C TYR A 134 0.71 -18.91 -0.92
N VAL A 135 -0.19 -19.34 -0.04
CA VAL A 135 -1.34 -18.55 0.38
C VAL A 135 -0.82 -17.45 1.30
N TYR A 136 -0.71 -16.23 0.78
CA TYR A 136 -0.36 -15.06 1.58
C TYR A 136 -1.49 -14.72 2.53
N VAL A 137 -2.72 -14.82 2.03
CA VAL A 137 -3.95 -14.36 2.67
C VAL A 137 -5.12 -15.17 2.14
N GLU A 138 -6.03 -15.61 3.00
CA GLU A 138 -7.35 -16.14 2.67
C GLU A 138 -8.41 -15.77 3.72
N THR A 139 -9.67 -15.68 3.31
CA THR A 139 -10.80 -15.44 4.22
C THR A 139 -11.00 -16.56 5.22
N ASP A 140 -11.40 -16.20 6.43
CA ASP A 140 -11.89 -17.17 7.40
C ASP A 140 -13.13 -17.93 6.87
N PRO A 141 -13.31 -19.21 7.27
CA PRO A 141 -14.48 -19.99 6.90
C PRO A 141 -15.80 -19.29 7.24
N GLY A 142 -16.68 -19.13 6.25
CA GLY A 142 -18.02 -18.54 6.43
C GLY A 142 -18.14 -17.07 6.00
N ALA A 143 -17.07 -16.47 5.45
CA ALA A 143 -17.14 -15.17 4.80
C ALA A 143 -18.18 -15.14 3.67
N ALA A 144 -18.87 -14.01 3.52
CA ALA A 144 -19.93 -13.84 2.51
C ALA A 144 -19.38 -13.88 1.08
N VAL A 145 -18.16 -13.38 0.87
CA VAL A 145 -17.42 -13.47 -0.39
C VAL A 145 -16.04 -14.02 -0.06
N PRO A 146 -15.68 -15.22 -0.56
CA PRO A 146 -14.34 -15.76 -0.33
C PRO A 146 -13.32 -14.91 -1.10
N TYR A 147 -12.16 -14.72 -0.50
CA TYR A 147 -11.01 -14.16 -1.22
C TYR A 147 -9.72 -14.86 -0.80
N ARG A 148 -8.75 -14.83 -1.70
CA ARG A 148 -7.43 -15.44 -1.51
C ARG A 148 -6.38 -14.66 -2.29
N VAL A 149 -5.20 -14.47 -1.70
CA VAL A 149 -4.01 -13.96 -2.38
C VAL A 149 -2.96 -15.05 -2.38
N VAL A 150 -2.51 -15.45 -3.56
CA VAL A 150 -1.47 -16.46 -3.72
C VAL A 150 -0.26 -15.82 -4.38
N ALA A 151 0.93 -16.00 -3.79
CA ALA A 151 2.19 -15.57 -4.37
C ALA A 151 2.99 -16.77 -4.86
N ARG A 152 3.58 -16.64 -6.05
CA ARG A 152 4.51 -17.62 -6.62
C ARG A 152 5.93 -17.15 -6.43
N HIS A 153 6.71 -17.95 -5.73
CA HIS A 153 8.13 -17.70 -5.50
C HIS A 153 8.99 -18.62 -6.38
N GLN A 154 9.92 -18.01 -7.10
CA GLN A 154 10.89 -18.69 -7.96
C GLN A 154 12.28 -18.08 -7.72
N PRO A 155 13.37 -18.73 -8.15
CA PRO A 155 14.70 -18.13 -8.05
C PRO A 155 14.75 -16.74 -8.69
N THR A 156 15.30 -15.77 -7.95
CA THR A 156 15.44 -14.36 -8.36
C THR A 156 16.15 -14.24 -9.70
N ASN A 157 17.14 -15.10 -9.93
CA ASN A 157 17.82 -15.24 -11.21
C ASN A 157 17.32 -16.50 -11.94
N ALA A 158 16.68 -16.32 -13.09
CA ALA A 158 16.22 -17.44 -13.93
C ALA A 158 17.35 -18.39 -14.37
N GLY A 159 18.60 -17.93 -14.44
CA GLY A 159 19.77 -18.81 -14.68
C GLY A 159 20.05 -19.81 -13.56
N LEU A 160 19.45 -19.59 -12.38
CA LEU A 160 19.53 -20.45 -11.21
C LEU A 160 18.22 -21.23 -10.97
N ALA A 161 17.30 -21.26 -11.95
CA ALA A 161 15.97 -21.84 -11.80
C ALA A 161 15.94 -23.34 -11.40
N ASP A 162 17.04 -24.06 -11.66
CA ASP A 162 17.20 -25.48 -11.31
C ASP A 162 17.96 -25.69 -9.98
N GLN A 163 18.31 -24.60 -9.27
CA GLN A 163 19.05 -24.65 -8.02
C GLN A 163 18.12 -24.40 -6.85
N SER A 164 17.82 -25.45 -6.08
CA SER A 164 17.06 -25.36 -4.83
C SER A 164 17.82 -24.64 -3.70
N VAL A 165 18.82 -23.82 -4.01
CA VAL A 165 19.65 -23.06 -3.07
C VAL A 165 19.71 -21.58 -3.45
N ALA A 166 19.11 -21.21 -4.59
CA ALA A 166 19.14 -19.84 -5.07
C ALA A 166 18.18 -18.94 -4.28
N PRO A 167 18.53 -17.66 -4.09
CA PRO A 167 17.61 -16.64 -3.58
C PRO A 167 16.31 -16.67 -4.38
N THR A 168 15.18 -16.51 -3.71
CA THR A 168 13.87 -16.54 -4.37
C THR A 168 13.22 -15.16 -4.35
N SER A 169 12.32 -14.86 -5.28
CA SER A 169 11.53 -13.63 -5.31
C SER A 169 10.09 -13.96 -5.71
N VAL A 170 9.14 -13.05 -5.42
CA VAL A 170 7.80 -13.15 -6.00
C VAL A 170 7.91 -12.88 -7.50
N THR A 171 7.39 -13.81 -8.30
CA THR A 171 7.44 -13.75 -9.77
C THR A 171 6.05 -13.76 -10.40
N ALA A 172 5.04 -14.20 -9.65
CA ALA A 172 3.65 -14.03 -10.01
C ALA A 172 2.79 -13.91 -8.76
N ALA A 173 1.64 -13.26 -8.86
CA ALA A 173 0.65 -13.18 -7.80
C ALA A 173 -0.76 -13.34 -8.39
N VAL A 174 -1.65 -14.01 -7.65
CA VAL A 174 -3.09 -14.05 -7.96
C VAL A 174 -3.86 -13.42 -6.81
N PHE A 175 -4.85 -12.59 -7.16
CA PHE A 175 -5.91 -12.14 -6.27
C PHE A 175 -7.24 -12.75 -6.72
N GLU A 176 -7.76 -13.67 -5.94
CA GLU A 176 -9.09 -14.27 -6.11
C GLU A 176 -10.10 -13.54 -5.22
N TYR A 177 -11.22 -13.12 -5.78
CA TYR A 177 -12.33 -12.51 -5.06
C TYR A 177 -13.66 -12.99 -5.64
N GLY A 178 -14.39 -13.78 -4.86
CA GLY A 178 -15.61 -14.44 -5.33
C GLY A 178 -15.30 -15.33 -6.55
N PRO A 179 -15.99 -15.13 -7.71
CA PRO A 179 -15.71 -15.87 -8.92
C PRO A 179 -14.55 -15.31 -9.75
N HIS A 180 -13.99 -14.17 -9.37
CA HIS A 180 -13.02 -13.44 -10.17
C HIS A 180 -11.58 -13.72 -9.74
N ALA A 181 -10.66 -13.74 -10.70
CA ALA A 181 -9.23 -13.88 -10.47
C ALA A 181 -8.45 -12.85 -11.29
N ILE A 182 -7.56 -12.11 -10.63
CA ILE A 182 -6.61 -11.19 -11.26
C ILE A 182 -5.21 -11.72 -11.02
N GLU A 183 -4.49 -12.02 -12.09
CA GLU A 183 -3.14 -12.58 -12.02
C GLU A 183 -2.14 -11.60 -12.60
N VAL A 184 -0.99 -11.45 -11.94
CA VAL A 184 0.11 -10.60 -12.40
C VAL A 184 1.37 -11.44 -12.48
N TYR A 185 2.06 -11.39 -13.62
CA TYR A 185 3.30 -12.12 -13.87
C TYR A 185 4.44 -11.17 -14.18
N ALA A 186 5.59 -11.32 -13.53
CA ALA A 186 6.79 -10.56 -13.87
C ALA A 186 7.54 -11.15 -15.08
N ALA A 187 8.38 -10.30 -15.70
CA ALA A 187 9.24 -10.63 -16.84
C ALA A 187 10.13 -11.86 -16.64
N HIS A 188 10.37 -12.29 -15.39
CA HIS A 188 11.44 -13.23 -15.08
C HIS A 188 11.18 -14.68 -15.46
N SER A 189 10.04 -14.96 -16.08
CA SER A 189 9.78 -16.28 -16.60
C SER A 189 10.26 -16.36 -18.04
N ASP A 190 11.21 -17.25 -18.25
CA ASP A 190 11.38 -18.11 -19.43
C ASP A 190 10.06 -18.66 -20.04
N LEU A 191 8.89 -18.33 -19.49
CA LEU A 191 7.54 -18.74 -19.86
C LEU A 191 6.77 -17.69 -20.67
N THR A 192 7.07 -16.38 -20.57
CA THR A 192 6.18 -15.32 -21.10
C THR A 192 6.75 -14.52 -22.28
N GLY A 193 8.07 -14.32 -22.35
CA GLY A 193 8.70 -13.52 -23.41
C GLY A 193 8.30 -12.04 -23.45
N GLN A 194 7.54 -11.56 -22.47
CA GLN A 194 7.04 -10.20 -22.28
C GLN A 194 7.58 -9.63 -20.97
N PRO A 195 7.69 -8.29 -20.80
CA PRO A 195 8.21 -7.70 -19.58
C PRO A 195 7.29 -7.93 -18.36
N TRP A 196 6.00 -8.21 -18.57
CA TRP A 196 5.03 -8.66 -17.59
C TRP A 196 3.69 -8.89 -18.28
N ILE A 197 2.79 -9.65 -17.66
CA ILE A 197 1.46 -9.98 -18.20
C ILE A 197 0.42 -9.89 -17.08
N VAL A 198 -0.80 -9.49 -17.41
CA VAL A 198 -1.98 -9.55 -16.52
C VAL A 198 -3.03 -10.44 -17.12
N TYR A 199 -3.58 -11.35 -16.31
CA TYR A 199 -4.80 -12.09 -16.63
C TYR A 199 -5.95 -11.62 -15.75
N VAL A 200 -7.14 -11.58 -16.33
CA VAL A 200 -8.41 -11.41 -15.61
C VAL A 200 -9.31 -12.58 -16.02
N ASP A 201 -9.74 -13.37 -15.05
CA ASP A 201 -10.58 -14.55 -15.23
C ASP A 201 -10.05 -15.53 -16.29
N GLY A 202 -8.72 -15.69 -16.32
CA GLY A 202 -8.01 -16.58 -17.25
C GLY A 202 -7.79 -16.03 -18.66
N GLU A 203 -8.22 -14.80 -18.94
CA GLU A 203 -7.96 -14.11 -20.21
C GLU A 203 -6.85 -13.05 -20.05
N GLU A 204 -5.90 -13.01 -20.98
CA GLU A 204 -4.85 -11.99 -20.99
C GLU A 204 -5.45 -10.61 -21.34
N VAL A 205 -5.18 -9.61 -20.50
CA VAL A 205 -5.75 -8.26 -20.65
C VAL A 205 -4.65 -7.21 -20.74
N ASP A 206 -4.75 -6.35 -21.75
CA ASP A 206 -3.93 -5.12 -21.84
C ASP A 206 -4.60 -3.99 -21.05
N LEU A 207 -4.03 -3.66 -19.89
CA LEU A 207 -4.52 -2.58 -19.03
C LEU A 207 -3.95 -1.22 -19.49
N ALA A 208 -4.86 -0.33 -19.87
CA ALA A 208 -4.52 1.06 -20.14
C ALA A 208 -4.06 1.78 -18.87
N ASP A 209 -2.98 2.57 -19.00
CA ASP A 209 -2.37 3.28 -17.88
C ASP A 209 -3.33 4.31 -17.26
N GLY A 210 -3.52 4.23 -15.94
CA GLY A 210 -4.39 5.11 -15.16
C GLY A 210 -5.90 4.88 -15.34
N VAL A 211 -6.32 3.86 -16.11
CA VAL A 211 -7.74 3.59 -16.37
C VAL A 211 -8.17 2.32 -15.62
N PRO A 212 -9.03 2.42 -14.59
CA PRO A 212 -9.55 1.25 -13.90
C PRO A 212 -10.46 0.42 -14.81
N LEU A 213 -10.22 -0.89 -14.84
CA LEU A 213 -11.10 -1.89 -15.42
C LEU A 213 -11.96 -2.49 -14.31
N ALA A 214 -13.29 -2.34 -14.41
CA ALA A 214 -14.21 -3.06 -13.54
C ALA A 214 -14.25 -4.53 -13.96
N VAL A 215 -13.99 -5.43 -13.01
CA VAL A 215 -14.00 -6.89 -13.24
C VAL A 215 -15.39 -7.46 -12.95
N GLY A 216 -16.00 -7.01 -11.85
CA GLY A 216 -17.30 -7.49 -11.38
C GLY A 216 -17.34 -7.55 -9.85
N ASP A 217 -18.52 -7.68 -9.25
CA ASP A 217 -18.70 -7.90 -7.80
C ASP A 217 -17.99 -6.89 -6.87
N GLY A 218 -17.82 -5.65 -7.35
CA GLY A 218 -17.12 -4.60 -6.59
C GLY A 218 -15.60 -4.65 -6.70
N VAL A 219 -15.04 -5.51 -7.56
CA VAL A 219 -13.62 -5.61 -7.86
C VAL A 219 -13.27 -4.79 -9.09
N SER A 220 -12.15 -4.09 -9.00
CA SER A 220 -11.53 -3.43 -10.16
C SER A 220 -10.02 -3.63 -10.17
N VAL A 221 -9.43 -3.51 -11.34
CA VAL A 221 -7.98 -3.54 -11.51
C VAL A 221 -7.53 -2.31 -12.28
N VAL A 222 -6.45 -1.68 -11.83
CA VAL A 222 -5.86 -0.51 -12.49
C VAL A 222 -4.35 -0.67 -12.59
N ARG A 223 -3.82 -0.25 -13.73
CA ARG A 223 -2.38 -0.11 -13.95
C ARG A 223 -1.98 1.35 -13.75
N SER A 224 -0.86 1.58 -13.08
CA SER A 224 -0.17 2.87 -13.03
C SER A 224 1.33 2.65 -13.21
N GLY A 225 1.86 2.96 -14.39
CA GLY A 225 3.24 2.69 -14.76
C GLY A 225 3.54 1.19 -14.77
N SER A 226 4.38 0.76 -13.82
CA SER A 226 4.76 -0.65 -13.59
C SER A 226 4.05 -1.27 -12.38
N THR A 227 3.04 -0.58 -11.84
CA THR A 227 2.22 -1.08 -10.74
C THR A 227 0.87 -1.54 -11.25
N VAL A 228 0.45 -2.72 -10.82
CA VAL A 228 -0.92 -3.22 -10.98
C VAL A 228 -1.56 -3.26 -9.61
N ARG A 229 -2.74 -2.66 -9.47
CA ARG A 229 -3.51 -2.63 -8.24
C ARG A 229 -4.88 -3.23 -8.47
N ALA A 230 -5.24 -4.23 -7.67
CA ALA A 230 -6.59 -4.76 -7.59
C ALA A 230 -7.27 -4.19 -6.33
N ASP A 231 -8.46 -3.61 -6.49
CA ASP A 231 -9.25 -3.01 -5.42
C ASP A 231 -10.52 -3.84 -5.18
N ALA A 232 -10.75 -4.22 -3.93
CA ALA A 232 -11.99 -4.78 -3.39
C ALA A 232 -12.39 -4.01 -2.11
N ALA A 233 -13.54 -4.38 -1.51
CA ALA A 233 -14.18 -3.56 -0.48
C ALA A 233 -13.32 -3.27 0.77
N ASP A 234 -12.69 -4.28 1.35
CA ASP A 234 -11.84 -4.14 2.57
C ASP A 234 -10.38 -4.52 2.31
N LEU A 235 -10.02 -4.77 1.06
CA LEU A 235 -8.70 -5.25 0.72
C LEU A 235 -8.30 -4.78 -0.67
N PHE A 236 -7.04 -4.40 -0.82
CA PHE A 236 -6.46 -4.17 -2.12
C PHE A 236 -5.06 -4.77 -2.20
N VAL A 237 -4.72 -5.27 -3.38
CA VAL A 237 -3.45 -5.92 -3.68
C VAL A 237 -2.69 -5.04 -4.65
N THR A 238 -1.46 -4.68 -4.31
CA THR A 238 -0.57 -3.88 -5.15
C THR A 238 0.64 -4.73 -5.54
N ALA A 239 0.84 -4.93 -6.83
CA ALA A 239 1.98 -5.61 -7.41
C ALA A 239 2.81 -4.58 -8.18
N ARG A 240 4.00 -4.25 -7.68
CA ARG A 240 4.98 -3.42 -8.40
C ARG A 240 5.94 -4.34 -9.16
N VAL A 241 5.96 -4.23 -10.47
CA VAL A 241 6.72 -5.12 -11.34
C VAL A 241 8.00 -4.45 -11.82
N ALA A 242 9.15 -5.04 -11.52
CA ALA A 242 10.47 -4.56 -11.93
C ALA A 242 11.45 -5.75 -12.06
N GLY A 243 11.20 -6.63 -13.03
CA GLY A 243 11.91 -7.91 -13.15
C GLY A 243 11.37 -8.96 -12.18
N ILE A 244 11.11 -8.59 -10.93
CA ILE A 244 10.37 -9.34 -9.91
C ILE A 244 9.10 -8.56 -9.50
N ILE A 245 8.31 -9.10 -8.57
CA ILE A 245 7.14 -8.42 -8.00
C ILE A 245 7.43 -8.05 -6.54
N ASP A 246 7.34 -6.77 -6.21
CA ASP A 246 7.09 -6.37 -4.82
C ASP A 246 5.57 -6.41 -4.61
N LEU A 247 5.11 -7.27 -3.71
CA LEU A 247 3.70 -7.54 -3.48
C LEU A 247 3.28 -6.97 -2.13
N THR A 248 2.26 -6.14 -2.12
CA THR A 248 1.64 -5.62 -0.88
C THR A 248 0.16 -5.94 -0.89
N VAL A 249 -0.30 -6.63 0.13
CA VAL A 249 -1.72 -6.81 0.46
C VAL A 249 -2.05 -5.81 1.55
N THR A 250 -3.06 -4.96 1.34
CA THR A 250 -3.50 -4.01 2.36
C THR A 250 -4.92 -4.32 2.76
N ALA A 251 -5.09 -4.65 4.03
CA ALA A 251 -6.38 -4.80 4.68
C ALA A 251 -6.83 -3.46 5.25
N LEU A 252 -8.12 -3.15 5.14
CA LEU A 252 -8.74 -2.02 5.82
C LEU A 252 -9.35 -2.51 7.13
N GLY A 253 -8.79 -2.05 8.26
CA GLY A 253 -9.26 -2.46 9.58
C GLY A 253 -8.78 -3.84 10.00
N SER A 254 -9.73 -4.70 10.37
CA SER A 254 -9.46 -6.09 10.79
C SER A 254 -10.44 -7.03 10.11
N PRO A 255 -10.35 -7.21 8.77
CA PRO A 255 -11.16 -8.20 8.09
C PRO A 255 -10.85 -9.61 8.64
N ASP A 256 -11.83 -10.51 8.51
CA ASP A 256 -11.72 -11.91 8.96
C ASP A 256 -10.86 -12.71 7.96
N VAL A 257 -9.54 -12.59 8.12
CA VAL A 257 -8.54 -13.12 7.19
C VAL A 257 -7.25 -13.50 7.88
N HIS A 258 -6.63 -14.55 7.37
CA HIS A 258 -5.38 -15.11 7.86
C HIS A 258 -4.57 -15.71 6.70
N GLY A 259 -3.31 -16.04 6.94
CA GLY A 259 -2.43 -16.61 5.92
C GLY A 259 -0.98 -16.55 6.34
N LEU A 260 -0.07 -16.77 5.38
CA LEU A 260 1.37 -16.60 5.63
C LEU A 260 1.73 -15.19 6.13
N LEU A 261 0.91 -14.18 5.84
CA LEU A 261 1.08 -12.78 6.27
C LEU A 261 0.45 -12.45 7.64
N GLY A 262 -0.04 -13.46 8.36
CA GLY A 262 -0.71 -13.28 9.65
C GLY A 262 -2.14 -12.77 9.52
N SER A 263 -2.67 -12.20 10.61
CA SER A 263 -4.02 -11.65 10.66
C SER A 263 -3.98 -10.16 11.02
N PRO A 264 -4.83 -9.29 10.45
CA PRO A 264 -4.75 -7.84 10.66
C PRO A 264 -5.40 -7.41 11.98
N ASN A 265 -5.03 -8.01 13.12
CA ASN A 265 -5.74 -7.85 14.40
C ASN A 265 -4.99 -6.95 15.42
N GLY A 266 -3.74 -6.58 15.16
CA GLY A 266 -2.87 -5.79 16.03
C GLY A 266 -2.06 -6.61 17.05
N VAL A 267 -1.98 -7.93 16.91
CA VAL A 267 -1.36 -8.90 17.83
C VAL A 267 -0.25 -9.68 17.13
N GLN A 268 0.95 -9.09 17.11
CA GLN A 268 2.16 -9.71 16.55
C GLN A 268 2.50 -11.14 17.06
N ALA A 269 1.97 -11.53 18.21
CA ALA A 269 2.22 -12.84 18.80
C ALA A 269 1.51 -13.99 18.06
N ASP A 270 0.49 -13.71 17.24
CA ASP A 270 -0.27 -14.71 16.48
C ASP A 270 -0.09 -14.62 14.96
N ASP A 271 0.71 -13.66 14.47
CA ASP A 271 1.00 -13.49 13.05
C ASP A 271 1.59 -14.75 12.40
N PHE A 272 2.33 -15.56 13.16
CA PHE A 272 2.87 -16.82 12.68
C PHE A 272 2.03 -17.99 13.15
N THR A 273 0.76 -17.98 12.75
CA THR A 273 -0.13 -19.14 12.86
C THR A 273 -0.08 -19.93 11.56
N GLY A 274 0.28 -21.21 11.62
CA GLY A 274 0.26 -22.11 10.48
C GLY A 274 -1.18 -22.43 10.03
N SER A 275 -1.33 -22.94 8.81
CA SER A 275 -2.65 -23.32 8.26
C SER A 275 -3.37 -24.42 9.06
N ASP A 276 -2.64 -25.15 9.91
CA ASP A 276 -3.15 -26.16 10.84
C ASP A 276 -3.55 -25.59 12.21
N GLY A 277 -3.37 -24.28 12.43
CA GLY A 277 -3.61 -23.58 13.69
C GLY A 277 -2.45 -23.61 14.68
N THR A 278 -1.29 -24.18 14.33
CA THR A 278 -0.09 -24.15 15.17
C THR A 278 0.47 -22.74 15.23
N VAL A 279 0.65 -22.18 16.43
CA VAL A 279 1.24 -20.84 16.63
C VAL A 279 2.75 -20.97 16.89
N TYR A 280 3.55 -20.28 16.08
CA TYR A 280 5.01 -20.21 16.18
C TYR A 280 5.44 -18.88 16.81
N ALA A 281 6.54 -18.89 17.58
CA ALA A 281 7.02 -17.66 18.19
C ALA A 281 7.64 -16.73 17.13
N PRO A 282 7.43 -15.39 17.21
CA PRO A 282 8.08 -14.46 16.30
C PRO A 282 9.60 -14.57 16.22
N SER A 283 10.26 -14.85 17.34
CA SER A 283 11.70 -15.11 17.36
C SER A 283 12.09 -16.35 16.56
N ASP A 284 11.29 -17.41 16.60
CA ASP A 284 11.61 -18.67 15.91
C ASP A 284 11.58 -18.46 14.38
N ILE A 285 10.62 -17.69 13.88
CA ILE A 285 10.50 -17.39 12.45
C ILE A 285 11.55 -16.36 12.02
N HIS A 286 11.73 -15.28 12.80
CA HIS A 286 12.71 -14.23 12.51
C HIS A 286 14.16 -14.73 12.51
N GLU A 287 14.48 -15.69 13.39
CA GLU A 287 15.80 -16.31 13.51
C GLU A 287 15.94 -17.63 12.71
N TRP A 288 14.90 -18.01 11.95
CA TRP A 288 14.85 -19.21 11.10
C TRP A 288 15.11 -20.52 11.85
N VAL A 289 14.67 -20.58 13.11
CA VAL A 289 14.85 -21.75 13.98
C VAL A 289 14.18 -22.96 13.34
N GLN A 290 14.93 -24.05 13.19
CA GLN A 290 14.43 -25.31 12.62
C GLN A 290 13.99 -26.27 13.74
N PRO A 291 12.86 -26.99 13.57
CA PRO A 291 12.03 -27.06 12.36
C PRO A 291 10.95 -25.96 12.25
N GLN A 292 10.80 -25.08 13.25
CA GLN A 292 9.69 -24.12 13.37
C GLN A 292 9.47 -23.29 12.11
N PHE A 293 10.54 -22.70 11.58
CA PHE A 293 10.48 -21.91 10.34
C PHE A 293 9.99 -22.74 9.16
N SER A 294 10.58 -23.93 8.92
CA SER A 294 10.23 -24.74 7.76
C SER A 294 8.81 -25.31 7.86
N GLU A 295 8.36 -25.67 9.06
CA GLU A 295 6.98 -26.12 9.31
C GLU A 295 5.97 -24.99 9.08
N PHE A 296 6.24 -23.79 9.61
CA PHE A 296 5.38 -22.62 9.41
C PHE A 296 5.18 -22.30 7.93
N VAL A 297 6.27 -22.09 7.17
CA VAL A 297 6.15 -21.72 5.76
C VAL A 297 5.55 -22.87 4.93
N ALA A 298 5.89 -24.13 5.24
CA ALA A 298 5.35 -25.29 4.52
C ALA A 298 3.85 -25.46 4.75
N SER A 299 3.31 -25.06 5.92
CA SER A 299 1.88 -25.14 6.20
C SER A 299 1.06 -24.29 5.21
N TRP A 300 1.59 -23.16 4.75
CA TRP A 300 0.94 -22.24 3.82
C TRP A 300 1.23 -22.52 2.34
N ARG A 301 1.99 -23.57 2.04
CA ARG A 301 2.38 -23.94 0.68
C ARG A 301 1.27 -24.71 -0.02
N ILE A 302 0.95 -24.32 -1.25
CA ILE A 302 0.11 -25.13 -2.15
C ILE A 302 0.94 -26.35 -2.61
N THR A 303 0.46 -27.56 -2.32
CA THR A 303 1.19 -28.81 -2.58
C THR A 303 0.58 -29.67 -3.68
N ASP A 304 -0.68 -29.45 -4.03
CA ASP A 304 -1.30 -30.03 -5.21
C ASP A 304 -1.32 -28.99 -6.34
N GLN A 305 -0.77 -29.35 -7.50
CA GLN A 305 -0.77 -28.49 -8.69
C GLN A 305 -2.19 -28.15 -9.13
N ALA A 306 -3.17 -29.03 -8.87
CA ALA A 306 -4.57 -28.80 -9.20
C ALA A 306 -5.20 -27.64 -8.40
N ASP A 307 -4.63 -27.28 -7.25
CA ASP A 307 -5.09 -26.17 -6.40
C ASP A 307 -4.43 -24.83 -6.78
N SER A 308 -3.46 -24.84 -7.71
CA SER A 308 -2.79 -23.65 -8.21
C SER A 308 -3.76 -22.74 -8.97
N PRO A 309 -3.94 -21.47 -8.56
CA PRO A 309 -4.88 -20.56 -9.21
C PRO A 309 -4.33 -19.91 -10.50
N PHE A 310 -3.08 -20.19 -10.86
CA PHE A 310 -2.41 -19.50 -11.97
C PHE A 310 -2.78 -20.10 -13.34
N THR A 311 -3.18 -19.26 -14.29
CA THR A 311 -3.37 -19.65 -15.69
C THR A 311 -2.09 -20.25 -16.29
N ILE A 312 -0.92 -19.64 -16.02
CA ILE A 312 0.38 -20.18 -16.43
C ILE A 312 0.92 -21.03 -15.29
N GLN A 313 0.74 -22.35 -15.40
CA GLN A 313 1.18 -23.32 -14.40
C GLN A 313 2.71 -23.44 -14.34
N LEU A 314 3.24 -23.64 -13.13
CA LEU A 314 4.64 -24.05 -12.98
C LEU A 314 4.86 -25.44 -13.57
N PRO A 315 6.01 -25.70 -14.22
CA PRO A 315 6.40 -27.06 -14.57
C PRO A 315 6.46 -27.96 -13.32
N ALA A 316 6.02 -29.22 -13.46
CA ALA A 316 5.98 -30.17 -12.34
C ALA A 316 7.33 -30.39 -11.64
N ASN A 317 8.44 -30.23 -12.38
CA ASN A 317 9.81 -30.32 -11.83
C ASN A 317 10.23 -29.07 -11.03
N ARG A 318 9.47 -27.98 -11.06
CA ARG A 318 9.69 -26.76 -10.27
C ARG A 318 8.69 -26.63 -9.11
N PHE A 319 7.43 -26.98 -9.33
CA PHE A 319 6.35 -26.77 -8.33
C PHE A 319 6.62 -27.46 -6.99
N GLY A 320 7.17 -28.67 -7.01
CA GLY A 320 7.45 -29.48 -5.81
C GLY A 320 8.86 -29.34 -5.22
N LEU A 321 9.69 -28.41 -5.71
CA LEU A 321 11.06 -28.27 -5.20
C LEU A 321 11.07 -27.84 -3.73
N PRO A 322 11.94 -28.42 -2.89
CA PRO A 322 12.04 -28.00 -1.49
C PRO A 322 12.43 -26.53 -1.41
N ASN A 323 12.00 -25.86 -0.33
CA ASN A 323 12.47 -24.50 -0.06
C ASN A 323 13.98 -24.50 0.13
N PRO A 324 14.72 -23.53 -0.44
CA PRO A 324 16.15 -23.44 -0.23
C PRO A 324 16.51 -23.32 1.24
N GLY A 325 15.68 -22.58 2.00
CA GLY A 325 15.91 -22.37 3.42
C GLY A 325 17.30 -21.80 3.68
N PHE A 326 17.76 -21.92 4.92
CA PHE A 326 19.13 -21.60 5.26
C PHE A 326 20.01 -22.81 4.89
N ASP A 327 20.71 -22.74 3.76
CA ASP A 327 21.69 -23.74 3.36
C ASP A 327 23.10 -23.31 3.77
N SER A 328 23.70 -24.04 4.72
CA SER A 328 25.07 -23.80 5.16
C SER A 328 26.11 -24.14 4.09
N ALA A 329 25.78 -24.98 3.11
CA ALA A 329 26.65 -25.25 1.97
C ALA A 329 26.68 -24.07 0.98
N PHE A 330 25.53 -23.44 0.73
CA PHE A 330 25.47 -22.18 -0.03
C PHE A 330 26.28 -21.08 0.68
N MET A 331 26.14 -20.96 2.00
CA MET A 331 26.96 -20.04 2.78
C MET A 331 28.46 -20.27 2.66
N ALA A 332 28.88 -21.53 2.60
CA ALA A 332 30.30 -21.86 2.47
C ALA A 332 30.86 -21.48 1.09
N GLU A 333 30.03 -21.40 0.04
CA GLU A 333 30.46 -20.96 -1.29
C GLU A 333 30.81 -19.47 -1.33
N TRP A 334 30.09 -18.64 -0.56
CA TRP A 334 30.24 -17.18 -0.54
C TRP A 334 31.00 -16.66 0.68
N GLU A 335 31.49 -17.54 1.56
CA GLU A 335 32.08 -17.13 2.84
C GLU A 335 33.26 -16.16 2.67
N ALA A 336 34.12 -16.38 1.65
CA ALA A 336 35.27 -15.52 1.40
C ALA A 336 34.86 -14.11 0.93
N GLU A 337 33.86 -14.01 0.07
CA GLU A 337 33.31 -12.76 -0.43
C GLU A 337 32.55 -12.00 0.66
N VAL A 338 31.78 -12.71 1.50
CA VAL A 338 31.11 -12.14 2.68
C VAL A 338 32.15 -11.56 3.64
N ASP A 339 33.23 -12.30 3.92
CA ASP A 339 34.31 -11.81 4.78
C ASP A 339 35.03 -10.60 4.17
N ALA A 340 35.15 -10.55 2.84
CA ALA A 340 35.70 -9.39 2.15
C ALA A 340 34.79 -8.15 2.29
N VAL A 341 33.47 -8.30 2.16
CA VAL A 341 32.48 -7.23 2.40
C VAL A 341 32.59 -6.71 3.83
N LEU A 342 32.53 -7.61 4.82
CA LEU A 342 32.58 -7.24 6.23
C LEU A 342 33.91 -6.55 6.59
N SER A 343 35.01 -7.04 6.04
CA SER A 343 36.34 -6.42 6.19
C SER A 343 36.40 -5.02 5.58
N ALA A 344 35.75 -4.81 4.43
CA ALA A 344 35.76 -3.53 3.72
C ALA A 344 35.03 -2.42 4.49
N VAL A 345 34.07 -2.76 5.36
CA VAL A 345 33.34 -1.79 6.20
C VAL A 345 33.76 -1.82 7.67
N ALA A 346 34.67 -2.70 8.08
CA ALA A 346 35.05 -2.86 9.49
C ALA A 346 35.71 -1.62 10.12
N SER A 347 36.17 -0.66 9.30
CA SER A 347 36.69 0.62 9.80
C SER A 347 35.59 1.62 10.15
N ILE A 348 34.38 1.46 9.60
CA ILE A 348 33.22 2.35 9.80
C ILE A 348 32.05 1.66 10.51
N CYS A 349 32.01 0.33 10.59
CA CYS A 349 31.01 -0.42 11.35
C CYS A 349 31.68 -1.21 12.49
N ASP A 350 31.10 -1.18 13.69
CA ASP A 350 31.49 -2.07 14.77
C ASP A 350 30.97 -3.48 14.47
N SER A 351 31.89 -4.41 14.27
CA SER A 351 31.55 -5.80 14.04
C SER A 351 31.61 -6.55 15.37
N PRO A 352 30.50 -7.12 15.88
CA PRO A 352 30.58 -7.98 17.05
C PRO A 352 31.54 -9.16 16.80
N PRO A 353 32.06 -9.82 17.86
CA PRO A 353 33.06 -10.89 17.74
C PRO A 353 32.68 -12.02 16.77
N SER A 354 31.38 -12.18 16.51
CA SER A 354 30.83 -12.95 15.41
C SER A 354 29.61 -12.20 14.87
N VAL A 355 29.63 -11.81 13.61
CA VAL A 355 28.42 -11.38 12.89
C VAL A 355 27.46 -12.57 12.83
N GLY A 356 26.18 -12.33 13.11
CA GLY A 356 25.14 -13.34 13.11
C GLY A 356 25.05 -14.08 11.78
N THR A 357 24.66 -15.35 11.87
CA THR A 357 24.47 -16.25 10.73
C THR A 357 23.53 -15.65 9.69
N ARG A 358 22.48 -14.94 10.14
CA ARG A 358 21.51 -14.27 9.26
C ARG A 358 22.13 -13.16 8.42
N THR A 359 22.92 -12.27 9.02
CA THR A 359 23.52 -11.16 8.26
C THR A 359 24.56 -11.65 7.28
N ARG A 360 25.39 -12.62 7.68
CA ARG A 360 26.29 -13.29 6.73
C ARG A 360 25.50 -13.90 5.57
N TYR A 361 24.35 -14.52 5.84
CA TYR A 361 23.48 -15.05 4.81
C TYR A 361 22.86 -14.00 3.90
N ALA A 362 22.32 -12.91 4.44
CA ALA A 362 21.81 -11.80 3.65
C ALA A 362 22.88 -11.22 2.70
N ILE A 363 24.13 -11.09 3.17
CA ILE A 363 25.25 -10.64 2.32
C ILE A 363 25.54 -11.69 1.23
N ALA A 364 25.65 -12.97 1.57
CA ALA A 364 25.88 -14.04 0.59
C ALA A 364 24.80 -14.09 -0.49
N LEU A 365 23.55 -13.92 -0.06
CA LEU A 365 22.36 -13.88 -0.90
C LEU A 365 22.45 -12.74 -1.92
N GLU A 366 22.69 -11.52 -1.45
CA GLU A 366 22.85 -10.33 -2.31
C GLU A 366 24.04 -10.47 -3.27
N LEU A 367 25.17 -11.00 -2.81
CA LEU A 367 26.32 -11.28 -3.67
C LEU A 367 25.98 -12.29 -4.78
N SER A 368 25.20 -13.32 -4.46
CA SER A 368 24.84 -14.39 -5.41
C SER A 368 23.92 -13.92 -6.54
N ILE A 369 23.12 -12.89 -6.30
CA ILE A 369 22.30 -12.24 -7.35
C ILE A 369 23.05 -11.12 -8.07
N GLY A 370 24.32 -10.91 -7.74
CA GLY A 370 25.18 -9.92 -8.36
C GLY A 370 24.88 -8.49 -7.91
N SER A 371 24.33 -8.31 -6.71
CA SER A 371 24.08 -6.98 -6.17
C SER A 371 25.39 -6.21 -6.03
N PRO A 372 25.41 -4.92 -6.42
CA PRO A 372 26.60 -4.11 -6.28
C PRO A 372 26.91 -3.86 -4.79
N MET A 373 28.18 -3.70 -4.45
CA MET A 373 28.63 -3.43 -3.08
C MET A 373 27.87 -2.26 -2.43
N GLU A 374 27.61 -1.20 -3.19
CA GLU A 374 26.87 -0.03 -2.73
C GLU A 374 25.48 -0.40 -2.16
N ARG A 375 24.81 -1.39 -2.75
CA ARG A 375 23.51 -1.87 -2.25
C ARG A 375 23.70 -2.68 -0.97
N ILE A 376 24.70 -3.56 -0.91
CA ILE A 376 24.97 -4.38 0.28
C ILE A 376 25.29 -3.50 1.49
N GLU A 377 26.08 -2.44 1.29
CA GLU A 377 26.44 -1.46 2.33
C GLU A 377 25.22 -0.82 3.02
N SER A 378 24.13 -0.59 2.27
CA SER A 378 22.88 -0.02 2.80
C SER A 378 22.13 -0.94 3.77
N TYR A 379 22.59 -2.17 3.96
CA TYR A 379 21.98 -3.14 4.88
C TYR A 379 22.87 -3.47 6.09
N LEU A 380 24.03 -2.81 6.22
CA LEU A 380 25.00 -3.12 7.27
C LEU A 380 24.75 -2.28 8.52
N CYS A 381 25.66 -1.36 8.87
CA CYS A 381 25.46 -0.43 9.97
C CYS A 381 24.91 0.91 9.48
N HIS A 382 24.26 1.67 10.36
CA HIS A 382 23.68 2.96 10.02
C HIS A 382 23.98 4.02 11.07
N TYR A 383 24.18 5.25 10.62
CA TYR A 383 24.31 6.43 11.47
C TYR A 383 23.14 7.37 11.23
N THR A 384 22.38 7.66 12.26
CA THR A 384 21.27 8.61 12.19
C THR A 384 21.69 9.92 12.84
N VAL A 385 21.57 11.01 12.08
CA VAL A 385 21.67 12.38 12.60
C VAL A 385 20.27 13.00 12.53
N ARG A 386 19.78 13.47 13.66
CA ARG A 386 18.46 14.11 13.75
C ARG A 386 18.50 15.34 14.64
N GLY A 387 17.54 16.23 14.47
CA GLY A 387 17.40 17.39 15.36
C GLY A 387 16.36 18.37 14.85
N VAL A 388 16.38 19.58 15.39
CA VAL A 388 15.49 20.67 15.00
C VAL A 388 16.30 21.87 14.52
N ALA A 389 15.94 22.39 13.34
CA ALA A 389 16.43 23.66 12.85
C ALA A 389 15.58 24.81 13.42
N THR A 390 16.22 25.77 14.07
CA THR A 390 15.55 26.91 14.70
C THR A 390 16.24 28.24 14.43
N VAL A 391 15.46 29.33 14.46
CA VAL A 391 15.92 30.72 14.48
C VAL A 391 15.18 31.44 15.59
N ASP A 392 15.90 32.06 16.53
CA ASP A 392 15.31 32.70 17.72
C ASP A 392 14.31 31.78 18.48
N GLY A 393 14.58 30.47 18.49
CA GLY A 393 13.75 29.45 19.12
C GLY A 393 12.47 29.09 18.36
N GLN A 394 12.27 29.61 17.15
CA GLN A 394 11.18 29.23 16.25
C GLN A 394 11.66 28.20 15.22
N PRO A 395 10.83 27.20 14.86
CA PRO A 395 11.20 26.18 13.87
C PRO A 395 11.40 26.78 12.48
N VAL A 396 12.36 26.23 11.73
CA VAL A 396 12.73 26.67 10.39
C VAL A 396 12.47 25.56 9.37
N PRO A 397 11.40 25.65 8.57
CA PRO A 397 11.11 24.69 7.51
C PRO A 397 11.90 24.95 6.23
N GLY A 398 12.05 23.92 5.40
CA GLY A 398 12.63 24.06 4.05
C GLY A 398 14.15 24.22 3.99
N LEU A 399 14.86 24.10 5.12
CA LEU A 399 16.32 24.07 5.14
C LEU A 399 16.78 22.71 4.59
N ARG A 400 17.64 22.73 3.56
CA ARG A 400 18.29 21.50 3.07
C ARG A 400 19.44 21.16 4.00
N VAL A 401 19.36 20.01 4.66
CA VAL A 401 20.41 19.51 5.56
C VAL A 401 21.12 18.37 4.86
N THR A 402 22.43 18.50 4.68
CA THR A 402 23.30 17.43 4.19
C THR A 402 24.19 16.95 5.32
N VAL A 403 24.23 15.64 5.52
CA VAL A 403 25.12 14.97 6.47
C VAL A 403 26.11 14.14 5.68
N ASP A 404 27.39 14.39 5.87
CA ASP A 404 28.45 13.76 5.10
C ASP A 404 29.72 13.59 5.94
N GLY A 405 30.62 12.70 5.55
CA GLY A 405 31.86 12.49 6.28
C GLY A 405 32.70 11.37 5.71
N ALA A 406 33.89 11.20 6.26
CA ALA A 406 34.81 10.19 5.78
C ALA A 406 34.23 8.77 5.97
N GLY A 407 34.16 7.98 4.90
CA GLY A 407 33.78 6.57 4.96
C GLY A 407 32.28 6.31 4.92
N VAL A 408 31.48 7.32 4.62
CA VAL A 408 30.02 7.21 4.56
C VAL A 408 29.46 7.89 3.31
N LYS A 409 28.28 7.48 2.86
CA LYS A 409 27.58 8.13 1.75
C LYS A 409 26.85 9.38 2.25
N PRO A 410 26.85 10.48 1.49
CA PRO A 410 26.15 11.69 1.90
C PRO A 410 24.64 11.47 1.94
N CYS A 411 24.01 11.84 3.05
CA CYS A 411 22.57 11.91 3.17
C CYS A 411 22.11 13.36 3.01
N THR A 412 21.02 13.60 2.28
CA THR A 412 20.42 14.95 2.16
C THR A 412 18.93 14.89 2.43
N THR A 413 18.46 15.74 3.34
CA THR A 413 17.05 15.87 3.76
C THR A 413 16.62 17.34 3.77
N THR A 414 15.34 17.61 4.01
CA THR A 414 14.79 18.96 4.15
C THR A 414 14.00 19.05 5.45
N THR A 415 14.19 20.14 6.22
CA THR A 415 13.47 20.33 7.48
C THR A 415 11.97 20.45 7.26
N ALA A 416 11.19 19.77 8.10
CA ALA A 416 9.74 19.79 8.08
C ALA A 416 9.17 21.10 8.65
N THR A 417 7.84 21.23 8.65
CA THR A 417 7.12 22.42 9.15
C THR A 417 7.43 22.79 10.61
N ASP A 418 7.77 21.80 11.42
CA ASP A 418 8.16 21.93 12.82
C ASP A 418 9.69 22.05 13.02
N GLY A 419 10.43 22.24 11.91
CA GLY A 419 11.88 22.37 11.89
C GLY A 419 12.64 21.05 12.03
N THR A 420 11.94 19.93 12.25
CA THR A 420 12.60 18.63 12.44
C THR A 420 13.28 18.15 11.16
N TYR A 421 14.39 17.44 11.32
CA TYR A 421 15.03 16.70 10.22
C TYR A 421 15.60 15.38 10.73
N LEU A 422 15.72 14.42 9.81
CA LEU A 422 16.37 13.14 10.04
C LEU A 422 17.15 12.78 8.78
N CYS A 423 18.42 12.45 8.98
CA CYS A 423 19.29 11.90 7.95
C CYS A 423 19.84 10.56 8.43
N MET A 424 19.65 9.51 7.64
CA MET A 424 20.29 8.22 7.84
C MET A 424 21.43 8.09 6.84
N VAL A 425 22.63 7.87 7.36
CA VAL A 425 23.89 7.85 6.65
C VAL A 425 24.38 6.41 6.61
N GLU A 426 24.72 5.95 5.41
CA GLU A 426 25.16 4.58 5.11
C GLU A 426 26.69 4.53 4.99
N PRO A 427 27.33 3.39 5.28
CA PRO A 427 28.75 3.21 5.06
C PRO A 427 29.09 3.26 3.56
N SER A 428 30.32 3.68 3.24
CA SER A 428 30.90 3.64 1.90
C SER A 428 32.26 2.96 1.99
N SER A 429 32.37 1.69 1.59
CA SER A 429 33.64 0.95 1.64
C SER A 429 34.72 1.59 0.76
N THR A 430 34.30 2.21 -0.35
CA THR A 430 35.21 2.92 -1.26
C THR A 430 35.86 4.11 -0.57
N GLU A 431 35.07 4.91 0.16
CA GLU A 431 35.61 6.04 0.91
C GLU A 431 36.40 5.57 2.12
N ALA A 432 35.87 4.59 2.86
CA ALA A 432 36.47 4.05 4.07
C ALA A 432 37.86 3.42 3.81
N ALA A 433 38.07 2.83 2.62
CA ALA A 433 39.37 2.30 2.22
C ALA A 433 40.44 3.39 2.02
N SER A 434 40.05 4.64 1.81
CA SER A 434 40.95 5.76 1.52
C SER A 434 41.29 6.63 2.74
N VAL A 435 40.68 6.34 3.90
CA VAL A 435 40.77 7.17 5.11
C VAL A 435 41.05 6.32 6.34
N THR A 436 41.85 6.84 7.27
CA THR A 436 41.99 6.24 8.61
C THR A 436 40.98 6.91 9.53
N LEU A 437 39.94 6.19 9.91
CA LEU A 437 38.91 6.69 10.81
C LEU A 437 39.43 6.68 12.25
N SER A 438 39.13 7.75 12.97
CA SER A 438 39.40 7.89 14.41
C SER A 438 38.09 8.11 15.15
N LEU A 439 37.98 7.56 16.35
CA LEU A 439 36.86 7.88 17.24
C LEU A 439 37.16 9.17 18.06
N PRO A 440 36.14 10.02 18.31
CA PRO A 440 34.76 9.87 17.82
C PRO A 440 34.67 10.06 16.30
N LEU A 441 33.79 9.30 15.65
CA LEU A 441 33.47 9.51 14.24
C LEU A 441 32.71 10.83 14.13
N GLU A 442 33.24 11.75 13.34
CA GLU A 442 32.69 13.09 13.12
C GLU A 442 32.11 13.17 11.71
N LEU A 443 30.81 13.48 11.63
CA LEU A 443 30.10 13.73 10.37
C LEU A 443 29.74 15.21 10.30
N ASP A 444 30.07 15.85 9.18
CA ASP A 444 29.70 17.23 8.90
C ASP A 444 28.18 17.32 8.68
N VAL A 445 27.53 18.25 9.36
CA VAL A 445 26.11 18.58 9.21
C VAL A 445 26.02 19.99 8.65
N VAL A 446 25.62 20.10 7.39
CA VAL A 446 25.62 21.35 6.64
C VAL A 446 24.20 21.72 6.22
N GLY A 447 23.70 22.86 6.70
CA GLY A 447 22.44 23.45 6.29
C GLY A 447 22.63 24.46 5.16
N THR A 448 21.87 24.30 4.08
CA THR A 448 21.88 25.19 2.92
C THR A 448 20.46 25.56 2.48
N TRP A 449 20.34 26.70 1.79
CA TRP A 449 19.08 27.15 1.21
C TRP A 449 19.04 26.82 -0.28
N PRO A 450 18.06 26.02 -0.76
CA PRO A 450 17.89 25.78 -2.18
C PRO A 450 17.85 27.09 -2.98
N GLY A 451 18.67 27.18 -4.03
CA GLY A 451 18.73 28.37 -4.89
C GLY A 451 19.52 29.56 -4.33
N ARG A 452 20.13 29.45 -3.13
CA ARG A 452 21.10 30.43 -2.61
C ARG A 452 22.49 29.80 -2.52
N ALA A 453 23.49 30.54 -2.95
CA ALA A 453 24.88 30.13 -2.76
C ALA A 453 25.29 30.31 -1.29
N GLY A 454 26.06 29.38 -0.76
CA GLY A 454 26.65 29.45 0.57
C GLY A 454 26.03 28.49 1.59
N VAL A 455 26.70 28.40 2.74
CA VAL A 455 26.30 27.59 3.89
C VAL A 455 25.55 28.48 4.87
N ALA A 456 24.33 28.08 5.25
CA ALA A 456 23.54 28.78 6.26
C ALA A 456 24.00 28.42 7.68
N ILE A 457 24.37 27.15 7.87
CA ILE A 457 24.93 26.63 9.13
C ILE A 457 25.79 25.41 8.85
N ALA A 458 26.87 25.24 9.61
CA ALA A 458 27.68 24.03 9.62
C ALA A 458 28.00 23.66 11.08
N THR A 459 27.89 22.38 11.39
CA THR A 459 28.24 21.79 12.67
C THR A 459 28.66 20.35 12.45
N VAL A 460 28.95 19.61 13.51
CA VAL A 460 29.41 18.22 13.46
C VAL A 460 28.53 17.34 14.33
N ALA A 461 28.11 16.19 13.81
CA ALA A 461 27.57 15.08 14.58
C ALA A 461 28.74 14.19 15.06
N SER A 462 28.79 13.88 16.35
CA SER A 462 29.88 13.11 16.95
C SER A 462 29.37 11.77 17.48
N PHE A 463 29.98 10.68 17.02
CA PHE A 463 29.68 9.33 17.45
C PHE A 463 30.85 8.75 18.24
N PRO A 464 30.71 8.48 19.55
CA PRO A 464 31.82 8.02 20.39
C PRO A 464 32.23 6.57 20.12
N ALA A 465 31.39 5.82 19.40
CA ALA A 465 31.62 4.45 18.96
C ALA A 465 31.08 4.28 17.54
N LEU A 466 31.59 3.28 16.83
CA LEU A 466 31.07 2.91 15.52
C LEU A 466 29.67 2.29 15.68
N ALA A 467 28.82 2.44 14.67
CA ALA A 467 27.52 1.79 14.62
C ALA A 467 27.69 0.27 14.53
N VAL A 468 26.97 -0.46 15.37
CA VAL A 468 27.08 -1.92 15.47
C VAL A 468 26.33 -2.58 14.31
N LEU A 469 26.98 -3.54 13.64
CA LEU A 469 26.32 -4.41 12.67
C LEU A 469 25.14 -5.13 13.35
N GLU A 470 24.03 -5.29 12.63
CA GLU A 470 22.82 -6.00 13.12
C GLU A 470 22.06 -5.29 14.26
N ALA A 471 22.48 -4.09 14.67
CA ALA A 471 21.80 -3.28 15.67
C ALA A 471 21.01 -2.13 15.03
N GLY A 472 20.19 -1.45 15.83
CA GLY A 472 19.61 -0.17 15.44
C GLY A 472 20.70 0.87 15.13
N PRO A 473 20.37 1.92 14.36
CA PRO A 473 21.34 2.94 13.97
C PRO A 473 21.97 3.60 15.20
N ALA A 474 23.26 3.92 15.12
CA ALA A 474 23.86 4.84 16.09
C ALA A 474 23.22 6.22 15.87
N VAL A 475 22.78 6.88 16.95
CA VAL A 475 22.04 8.15 16.83
C VAL A 475 22.83 9.30 17.45
N ALA A 476 22.94 10.40 16.71
CA ALA A 476 23.41 11.70 17.21
C ALA A 476 22.30 12.74 17.06
N GLU A 477 22.07 13.52 18.13
CA GLU A 477 21.13 14.64 18.12
C GLU A 477 21.87 15.95 17.92
N VAL A 478 21.51 16.68 16.87
CA VAL A 478 22.18 17.91 16.43
C VAL A 478 21.12 18.97 16.09
N ASP A 479 20.90 19.89 17.01
CA ASP A 479 20.04 21.04 16.73
C ASP A 479 20.79 22.10 15.93
N LEU A 480 20.11 22.69 14.94
CA LEU A 480 20.69 23.68 14.04
C LEU A 480 20.13 25.06 14.41
N VAL A 481 20.92 25.88 15.10
CA VAL A 481 20.52 27.23 15.49
C VAL A 481 21.02 28.23 14.45
N LEU A 482 20.14 28.63 13.53
CA LEU A 482 20.46 29.52 12.42
C LEU A 482 20.58 30.98 12.87
N ASP A 483 21.51 31.70 12.24
CA ASP A 483 21.55 33.15 12.32
C ASP A 483 20.34 33.74 11.57
N ALA A 484 19.60 34.66 12.21
CA ALA A 484 18.41 35.26 11.63
C ALA A 484 18.65 35.96 10.28
N SER A 485 19.87 36.43 10.02
CA SER A 485 20.25 37.02 8.73
C SER A 485 20.43 35.99 7.61
N SER A 486 20.63 34.72 7.94
CA SER A 486 20.78 33.63 6.97
C SER A 486 19.42 33.10 6.47
N VAL A 487 18.35 33.29 7.24
CA VAL A 487 17.03 32.73 6.94
C VAL A 487 16.34 33.54 5.82
N PRO A 488 15.81 32.89 4.77
CA PRO A 488 15.02 33.53 3.75
C PRO A 488 13.78 34.21 4.34
N VAL A 489 13.69 35.52 4.16
CA VAL A 489 12.55 36.28 4.65
C VAL A 489 11.55 36.52 3.52
N LEU A 490 10.29 36.14 3.74
CA LEU A 490 9.15 36.55 2.94
C LEU A 490 8.75 37.98 3.32
N HIS A 491 8.89 38.89 2.36
CA HIS A 491 8.25 40.20 2.41
C HIS A 491 7.02 40.19 1.51
N ALA A 492 5.84 40.27 2.10
CA ALA A 492 4.59 40.36 1.37
C ALA A 492 3.99 41.75 1.57
N SER A 493 3.59 42.40 0.48
CA SER A 493 2.83 43.64 0.54
C SER A 493 1.81 43.68 -0.59
N GLY A 494 0.72 44.41 -0.38
CA GLY A 494 -0.35 44.48 -1.35
C GLY A 494 -1.48 45.38 -0.88
N VAL A 495 -2.63 45.24 -1.54
CA VAL A 495 -3.82 46.02 -1.22
C VAL A 495 -5.03 45.10 -1.15
N VAL A 496 -5.78 45.16 -0.04
CA VAL A 496 -7.03 44.40 0.13
C VAL A 496 -8.22 45.33 -0.08
N ARG A 497 -9.01 45.05 -1.12
CA ARG A 497 -10.27 45.76 -1.41
C ARG A 497 -11.42 44.80 -1.57
N ARG A 498 -12.62 45.27 -1.19
CA ARG A 498 -13.90 44.64 -1.49
C ARG A 498 -14.75 45.67 -2.21
N ASP A 499 -15.16 45.37 -3.44
CA ASP A 499 -15.97 46.26 -4.28
C ASP A 499 -15.34 47.66 -4.46
N GLY A 500 -14.00 47.70 -4.58
CA GLY A 500 -13.24 48.94 -4.74
C GLY A 500 -12.97 49.71 -3.45
N VAL A 501 -13.50 49.28 -2.30
CA VAL A 501 -13.32 49.93 -1.00
C VAL A 501 -12.27 49.18 -0.17
N ALA A 502 -11.40 49.92 0.54
CA ALA A 502 -10.42 49.35 1.45
C ALA A 502 -11.10 48.53 2.56
N VAL A 503 -10.47 47.41 2.95
CA VAL A 503 -11.00 46.50 3.96
C VAL A 503 -10.16 46.62 5.24
N PRO A 504 -10.53 47.50 6.20
CA PRO A 504 -9.67 47.90 7.31
C PRO A 504 -9.50 46.83 8.40
N GLY A 505 -8.41 46.94 9.15
CA GLY A 505 -8.16 46.18 10.38
C GLY A 505 -7.33 44.93 10.16
N ASP A 506 -7.18 44.14 11.22
CA ASP A 506 -6.36 42.93 11.20
C ASP A 506 -6.95 41.87 10.26
N ARG A 507 -6.12 41.35 9.36
CA ARG A 507 -6.49 40.30 8.42
C ARG A 507 -5.52 39.14 8.52
N LEU A 508 -6.09 37.94 8.49
CA LEU A 508 -5.34 36.69 8.42
C LEU A 508 -4.98 36.41 6.96
N PHE A 509 -3.69 36.28 6.70
CA PHE A 509 -3.11 35.81 5.45
C PHE A 509 -2.62 34.38 5.69
N LEU A 510 -3.07 33.47 4.83
CA LEU A 510 -2.54 32.12 4.76
C LEU A 510 -1.46 32.10 3.68
N VAL A 511 -0.24 31.74 4.06
CA VAL A 511 0.88 31.64 3.14
C VAL A 511 1.34 30.19 3.09
N THR A 512 1.26 29.59 1.91
CA THR A 512 1.80 28.24 1.68
C THR A 512 3.10 28.36 0.90
N ALA A 513 4.18 27.80 1.45
CA ALA A 513 5.46 27.68 0.77
C ALA A 513 5.54 26.32 0.08
N PHE A 514 6.15 26.28 -1.11
CA PHE A 514 6.37 25.06 -1.87
C PHE A 514 7.84 24.92 -2.24
N ASP A 515 8.32 23.69 -2.38
CA ASP A 515 9.63 23.43 -2.95
C ASP A 515 9.62 23.49 -4.49
N SER A 516 10.77 23.22 -5.12
CA SER A 516 10.90 23.22 -6.58
C SER A 516 10.12 22.11 -7.30
N THR A 517 9.65 21.10 -6.57
CA THR A 517 8.82 19.99 -7.09
C THR A 517 7.33 20.26 -6.94
N GLY A 518 6.95 21.31 -6.20
CA GLY A 518 5.57 21.66 -5.89
C GLY A 518 5.05 21.03 -4.60
N ALA A 519 5.90 20.39 -3.79
CA ALA A 519 5.51 19.87 -2.48
C ALA A 519 5.41 21.01 -1.47
N ALA A 520 4.35 21.01 -0.65
CA ALA A 520 4.15 22.03 0.38
C ALA A 520 5.20 21.89 1.50
N LEU A 521 5.98 22.95 1.73
CA LEU A 521 7.02 23.02 2.76
C LEU A 521 6.53 23.61 4.07
N ALA A 522 5.58 24.55 4.02
CA ALA A 522 5.05 25.24 5.20
C ALA A 522 3.70 25.90 4.94
N GLU A 523 2.87 25.98 5.97
CA GLU A 523 1.68 26.84 6.02
C GLU A 523 1.82 27.84 7.17
N LEU A 524 1.94 29.13 6.83
CA LEU A 524 2.09 30.21 7.79
C LEU A 524 0.79 31.01 7.90
N ARG A 525 0.35 31.23 9.15
CA ARG A 525 -0.80 32.07 9.48
C ARG A 525 -0.32 33.43 9.95
N VAL A 526 -0.47 34.45 9.11
CA VAL A 526 0.05 35.80 9.38
C VAL A 526 -1.11 36.77 9.56
N VAL A 527 -1.21 37.36 10.74
CA VAL A 527 -2.11 38.51 10.95
C VAL A 527 -1.35 39.77 10.61
N ALA A 528 -1.88 40.55 9.67
CA ALA A 528 -1.32 41.86 9.31
C ALA A 528 -2.42 42.93 9.31
N ALA A 529 -2.06 44.13 9.78
CA ALA A 529 -2.93 45.29 9.78
C ALA A 529 -3.10 45.82 8.36
N VAL A 530 -4.35 46.04 7.95
CA VAL A 530 -4.69 46.68 6.68
C VAL A 530 -5.07 48.13 6.94
N ASP A 531 -4.37 49.04 6.25
CA ASP A 531 -4.60 50.48 6.32
C ASP A 531 -6.04 50.83 5.91
N PRO A 532 -6.77 51.60 6.71
CA PRO A 532 -8.19 51.81 6.50
C PRO A 532 -8.53 52.72 5.32
N ASP A 533 -7.62 53.60 4.92
CA ASP A 533 -7.87 54.59 3.87
C ASP A 533 -7.40 54.07 2.50
N THR A 534 -6.31 53.33 2.49
CA THR A 534 -5.64 52.88 1.26
C THR A 534 -5.86 51.41 0.97
N GLY A 535 -6.15 50.59 2.00
CA GLY A 535 -6.24 49.14 1.92
C GLY A 535 -4.87 48.45 1.89
N THR A 536 -3.76 49.18 2.07
CA THR A 536 -2.42 48.60 1.97
C THR A 536 -2.10 47.72 3.18
N TYR A 537 -1.39 46.63 2.94
CA TYR A 537 -0.77 45.81 3.98
C TYR A 537 0.68 45.53 3.62
N SER A 538 1.49 45.27 4.65
CA SER A 538 2.82 44.69 4.50
C SER A 538 3.14 43.83 5.71
N PHE A 539 3.74 42.68 5.50
CA PHE A 539 4.29 41.86 6.58
C PHE A 539 5.59 41.19 6.15
N THR A 540 6.34 40.81 7.18
CA THR A 540 7.63 40.14 7.06
C THR A 540 7.59 38.86 7.89
N ARG A 541 7.97 37.73 7.30
CA ARG A 541 8.10 36.44 7.99
C ARG A 541 9.37 35.73 7.55
N ALA A 542 10.14 35.26 8.52
CA ALA A 542 11.27 34.35 8.30
C ALA A 542 10.77 32.96 7.94
#